data_AF-A0A966NG04-F1
#
_entry.id   AF-A0A966NG04-F1
#
_cell.length_a   1.000
_cell.length_b   1.000
_cell.length_c   1.000
_cell.angle_alpha   90.00
_cell.angle_beta   90.00
_cell.angle_gamma   90.00
#
_symmetry.space_group_name_H-M   'P 1'
#
loop_
_entity.id
_entity.type
_entity.pdbx_description
1 polymer ?
#
loop_
_entity_poly.entity_id
_entity_poly.type
_entity_poly.pdbx_seq_one_letter_code
_entity_poly.pdbx_strand_id
1 'polypeptide(L)'
;MTDGPPQFLPPPPVPAPQPPPPPEPTSSAPMDRPVIGWGMGDVLIGLLLWLVGGIIASVIVIATSGSSAVSDLGDLPLGALVISLMAGWPGFVGWPAVASWTKGQRSLVKDFGLGIDAVDLGWGVLGGVIALSLSVLAGIVWRLLSQDPEPSNAGFLPSRPSVFGAVVRAGRVRP
;
A
#
# COMPACT_ATOMS: atom_id res chain seq x y z
N MET A 1 44.42 48.87 -64.53
CA MET A 1 43.59 48.49 -63.37
C MET A 1 42.43 49.48 -63.33
N THR A 2 41.27 49.06 -63.83
CA THR A 2 40.07 49.89 -63.96
C THR A 2 39.03 49.35 -62.99
N ASP A 3 38.92 49.98 -61.82
CA ASP A 3 37.84 49.72 -60.88
C ASP A 3 36.56 50.32 -61.45
N GLY A 4 35.64 49.44 -61.87
CA GLY A 4 34.31 49.83 -62.30
C GLY A 4 33.48 50.34 -61.12
N PRO A 5 32.52 51.25 -61.34
CA PRO A 5 31.68 51.78 -60.29
C PRO A 5 30.89 50.65 -59.61
N PRO A 6 30.67 50.74 -58.28
CA PRO A 6 29.94 49.72 -57.53
C PRO A 6 28.52 49.56 -58.09
N GLN A 7 28.20 48.34 -58.54
CA GLN A 7 26.84 48.02 -58.97
C GLN A 7 25.96 47.87 -57.73
N PHE A 8 25.06 48.83 -57.53
CA PHE A 8 23.98 48.72 -56.57
C PHE A 8 23.01 47.65 -57.04
N LEU A 9 23.09 46.47 -56.43
CA LEU A 9 22.03 45.47 -56.58
C LEU A 9 20.78 45.96 -55.83
N PRO A 10 19.59 45.92 -56.46
CA PRO A 10 18.36 46.26 -55.77
C PRO A 10 18.13 45.28 -54.60
N PRO A 11 17.54 45.75 -53.49
CA PRO A 11 17.23 44.89 -52.37
C PRO A 11 16.26 43.78 -52.82
N PRO A 12 16.36 42.57 -52.23
CA PRO A 12 15.43 41.49 -52.54
C PRO A 12 13.99 41.92 -52.26
N PRO A 13 13.02 41.49 -53.09
CA PRO A 13 11.62 41.80 -52.87
C PRO A 13 11.16 41.27 -51.51
N VAL A 14 10.51 42.13 -50.72
CA VAL A 14 9.95 41.75 -49.42
C VAL A 14 8.85 40.71 -49.64
N PRO A 15 8.90 39.54 -48.98
CA PRO A 15 7.84 38.55 -49.07
C PRO A 15 6.50 39.18 -48.69
N ALA A 16 5.48 39.00 -49.52
CA ALA A 16 4.14 39.49 -49.22
C ALA A 16 3.67 38.92 -47.87
N PRO A 17 2.94 39.70 -47.05
CA PRO A 17 2.36 39.20 -45.80
C PRO A 17 1.55 37.93 -46.08
N GLN A 18 1.94 36.82 -45.45
CA GLN A 18 1.16 35.59 -45.54
C GLN A 18 -0.21 35.84 -44.89
N PRO A 19 -1.32 35.37 -45.51
CA PRO A 19 -2.62 35.39 -44.87
C PRO A 19 -2.52 34.71 -43.50
N PRO A 20 -3.21 35.21 -42.46
CA PRO A 20 -3.25 34.52 -41.18
C PRO A 20 -3.75 33.09 -41.41
N PRO A 21 -3.17 32.09 -40.70
CA PRO A 21 -3.65 30.73 -40.79
C PRO A 21 -5.16 30.70 -40.50
N PRO A 22 -5.94 29.84 -41.19
CA PRO A 22 -7.34 29.65 -40.88
C PRO A 22 -7.50 29.40 -39.38
N PRO A 23 -8.53 29.97 -38.72
CA PRO A 23 -8.81 29.63 -37.33
C PRO A 23 -8.93 28.11 -37.23
N GLU A 24 -8.12 27.51 -36.36
CA GLU A 24 -8.22 26.08 -36.10
C GLU A 24 -9.66 25.76 -35.72
N PRO A 25 -10.27 24.72 -36.30
CA PRO A 25 -11.60 24.33 -35.90
C PRO A 25 -11.54 24.01 -34.41
N THR A 26 -12.16 24.86 -33.59
CA THR A 26 -12.45 24.57 -32.19
C THR A 26 -13.40 23.39 -32.20
N SER A 27 -12.85 22.19 -32.15
CA SER A 27 -13.59 20.94 -32.02
C SER A 27 -14.22 20.93 -30.63
N SER A 28 -15.39 21.55 -30.52
CA SER A 28 -16.28 21.52 -29.37
C SER A 28 -17.19 20.29 -29.41
N ALA A 29 -16.77 19.21 -30.09
CA ALA A 29 -17.42 17.92 -29.95
C ALA A 29 -17.23 17.48 -28.48
N PRO A 30 -18.31 17.09 -27.77
CA PRO A 30 -18.16 16.45 -26.48
C PRO A 30 -17.25 15.25 -26.69
N MET A 31 -16.04 15.29 -26.13
CA MET A 31 -15.25 14.07 -26.08
C MET A 31 -16.07 13.09 -25.25
N ASP A 32 -16.52 12.01 -25.87
CA ASP A 32 -17.06 10.82 -25.19
C ASP A 32 -15.96 10.29 -24.27
N ARG A 33 -15.83 10.93 -23.10
CA ARG A 33 -14.94 10.46 -22.06
C ARG A 33 -15.61 9.21 -21.50
N PRO A 34 -14.92 8.06 -21.50
CA PRO A 34 -15.45 6.85 -20.91
C PRO A 34 -15.93 7.16 -19.50
N VAL A 35 -17.20 6.87 -19.21
CA VAL A 35 -17.76 7.07 -17.86
C VAL A 35 -17.06 6.08 -16.93
N ILE A 36 -16.28 6.61 -15.99
CA ILE A 36 -15.60 5.81 -14.99
C ILE A 36 -16.64 5.32 -13.99
N GLY A 37 -16.82 3.99 -13.89
CA GLY A 37 -17.90 3.37 -13.12
C GLY A 37 -17.49 2.76 -11.78
N TRP A 38 -16.23 2.85 -11.38
CA TRP A 38 -15.78 2.38 -10.05
C TRP A 38 -16.03 3.43 -8.98
N GLY A 39 -16.25 3.00 -7.74
CA GLY A 39 -16.52 3.91 -6.62
C GLY A 39 -16.11 3.33 -5.26
N MET A 40 -16.63 3.94 -4.18
CA MET A 40 -16.30 3.53 -2.80
C MET A 40 -16.62 2.05 -2.53
N GLY A 41 -17.64 1.49 -3.17
CA GLY A 41 -17.98 0.07 -3.04
C GLY A 41 -16.86 -0.86 -3.51
N ASP A 42 -16.16 -0.52 -4.59
CA ASP A 42 -15.02 -1.31 -5.09
C ASP A 42 -13.83 -1.27 -4.13
N VAL A 43 -13.60 -0.13 -3.48
CA VAL A 43 -12.59 0.03 -2.43
C VAL A 43 -12.90 -0.87 -1.23
N LEU A 44 -14.15 -0.89 -0.78
CA LEU A 44 -14.60 -1.74 0.33
C LEU A 44 -14.48 -3.23 -0.01
N ILE A 45 -14.74 -3.62 -1.26
CA ILE A 45 -14.52 -4.99 -1.72
C ILE A 45 -13.03 -5.34 -1.69
N GLY A 46 -12.15 -4.45 -2.17
CA GLY A 46 -10.70 -4.63 -2.10
C GLY A 46 -10.20 -4.78 -0.66
N LEU A 47 -10.69 -3.95 0.26
CA LEU A 47 -10.38 -4.05 1.69
C LEU A 47 -10.87 -5.36 2.30
N LEU A 48 -12.10 -5.77 1.97
CA LEU A 48 -12.66 -7.04 2.43
C LEU A 48 -11.84 -8.23 1.94
N LEU A 49 -11.43 -8.23 0.65
CA LEU A 49 -10.57 -9.26 0.09
C LEU A 49 -9.19 -9.29 0.76
N TRP A 50 -8.61 -8.13 1.07
CA TRP A 50 -7.35 -8.05 1.82
C TRP A 50 -7.48 -8.67 3.22
N LEU A 51 -8.53 -8.30 3.97
CA LEU A 51 -8.80 -8.84 5.31
C LEU A 51 -9.06 -10.35 5.27
N VAL A 52 -9.95 -10.80 4.39
CA VAL A 52 -10.31 -12.21 4.27
C VAL A 52 -9.12 -13.04 3.81
N GLY A 53 -8.32 -12.55 2.85
CA GLY A 53 -7.09 -13.21 2.41
C GLY A 53 -6.08 -13.38 3.54
N GLY A 54 -5.87 -12.33 4.35
CA GLY A 54 -5.01 -12.38 5.53
C GLY A 54 -5.51 -13.37 6.59
N ILE A 55 -6.82 -13.39 6.86
CA ILE A 55 -7.43 -14.34 7.80
C ILE A 55 -7.27 -15.78 7.31
N ILE A 56 -7.61 -16.07 6.05
CA ILE A 56 -7.50 -17.41 5.47
C ILE A 56 -6.04 -17.88 5.52
N ALA A 57 -5.09 -17.04 5.12
CA ALA A 57 -3.67 -17.40 5.17
C ALA A 57 -3.21 -17.68 6.60
N SER A 58 -3.65 -16.87 7.58
CA SER A 58 -3.34 -17.09 8.99
C SER A 58 -3.91 -18.42 9.50
N VAL A 59 -5.15 -18.76 9.13
CA VAL A 59 -5.79 -20.04 9.48
C VAL A 59 -5.03 -21.22 8.88
N ILE A 60 -4.66 -21.15 7.59
CA ILE A 60 -3.88 -22.20 6.91
C ILE A 60 -2.54 -22.39 7.61
N VAL A 61 -1.86 -21.30 7.93
CA VAL A 61 -0.58 -21.31 8.63
C VAL A 61 -0.70 -22.00 9.99
N ILE A 62 -1.70 -21.63 10.79
CA ILE A 62 -1.93 -22.24 12.11
C ILE A 62 -2.28 -23.73 11.96
N ALA A 63 -3.13 -24.08 11.00
CA ALA A 63 -3.55 -25.47 10.76
C ALA A 63 -2.41 -26.38 10.29
N THR A 64 -1.49 -25.85 9.47
CA THR A 64 -0.38 -26.64 8.90
C THR A 64 0.86 -26.71 9.78
N SER A 65 1.03 -25.76 10.70
CA SER A 65 2.19 -25.74 11.62
C SER A 65 2.10 -26.78 12.75
N GLY A 66 0.97 -27.50 12.86
CA GLY A 66 0.81 -28.62 13.80
C GLY A 66 0.84 -28.23 15.29
N SER A 67 1.02 -26.94 15.59
CA SER A 67 0.97 -26.41 16.95
C SER A 67 -0.49 -26.35 17.39
N SER A 68 -0.89 -27.29 18.24
CA SER A 68 -2.21 -27.30 18.88
C SER A 68 -2.40 -26.16 19.90
N ALA A 69 -1.36 -25.35 20.12
CA ALA A 69 -1.33 -24.30 21.13
C ALA A 69 -0.38 -23.18 20.68
N VAL A 70 -0.82 -22.36 19.73
CA VAL A 70 -0.30 -20.98 19.65
C VAL A 70 -0.92 -20.22 20.81
N SER A 71 -0.39 -20.44 22.02
CA SER A 71 -0.86 -19.76 23.22
C SER A 71 -0.41 -18.29 23.24
N ASP A 72 0.64 -17.97 22.49
CA ASP A 72 1.23 -16.64 22.38
C ASP A 72 1.60 -16.30 20.93
N LEU A 73 1.39 -15.03 20.54
CA LEU A 73 1.79 -14.52 19.22
C LEU A 73 3.32 -14.57 19.01
N GLY A 74 4.10 -14.65 20.09
CA GLY A 74 5.56 -14.72 20.06
C GLY A 74 6.12 -16.03 19.49
N ASP A 75 5.34 -17.11 19.52
CA ASP A 75 5.75 -18.44 19.05
C ASP A 75 5.43 -18.68 17.56
N LEU A 76 4.84 -17.70 16.87
CA LEU A 76 4.58 -17.82 15.44
C LEU A 76 5.91 -17.81 14.67
N PRO A 77 6.18 -18.83 13.81
CA PRO A 77 7.36 -18.80 12.97
C PRO A 77 7.34 -17.55 12.08
N LEU A 78 8.47 -16.86 11.95
CA LEU A 78 8.55 -15.61 11.18
C LEU A 78 7.99 -15.76 9.74
N GLY A 79 8.27 -16.90 9.10
CA GLY A 79 7.76 -17.20 7.75
C GLY A 79 6.23 -17.24 7.68
N ALA A 80 5.58 -17.74 8.73
CA ALA A 80 4.13 -17.78 8.84
C ALA A 80 3.51 -16.36 8.91
N LEU A 81 4.14 -15.48 9.69
CA LEU A 81 3.73 -14.07 9.80
C LEU A 81 3.96 -13.30 8.50
N VAL A 82 5.07 -13.56 7.80
CA VAL A 82 5.32 -12.96 6.48
C VAL A 82 4.30 -13.42 5.45
N ILE A 83 3.97 -14.72 5.42
CA ILE A 83 2.96 -15.26 4.48
C ILE A 83 1.58 -14.65 4.75
N SER A 84 1.16 -14.55 6.00
CA SER A 84 -0.15 -13.96 6.32
C SER A 84 -0.23 -12.49 5.92
N LEU A 85 0.84 -11.71 6.13
CA LEU A 85 0.91 -10.32 5.73
C LEU A 85 0.88 -10.17 4.20
N MET A 86 1.62 -11.03 3.48
CA MET A 86 1.71 -11.01 2.02
C MET A 86 0.40 -11.46 1.34
N ALA A 87 -0.34 -12.39 1.95
CA ALA A 87 -1.57 -12.93 1.36
C ALA A 87 -2.70 -11.89 1.19
N GLY A 88 -2.71 -10.82 1.98
CA GLY A 88 -3.67 -9.74 1.81
C GLY A 88 -3.38 -8.87 0.57
N TRP A 89 -2.10 -8.67 0.22
CA TRP A 89 -1.69 -7.71 -0.81
C TRP A 89 -2.34 -7.89 -2.18
N PRO A 90 -2.59 -9.11 -2.69
CA PRO A 90 -3.36 -9.31 -3.91
C PRO A 90 -4.76 -8.68 -3.85
N GLY A 91 -5.42 -8.64 -2.69
CA GLY A 91 -6.70 -7.94 -2.53
C GLY A 91 -6.54 -6.41 -2.65
N PHE A 92 -5.48 -5.87 -2.06
CA PHE A 92 -5.24 -4.42 -2.04
C PHE A 92 -4.70 -3.86 -3.37
N VAL A 93 -3.81 -4.60 -4.03
CA VAL A 93 -3.19 -4.21 -5.33
C VAL A 93 -3.99 -4.75 -6.51
N GLY A 94 -4.70 -5.85 -6.34
CA GLY A 94 -5.53 -6.43 -7.39
C GLY A 94 -6.84 -5.68 -7.59
N TRP A 95 -7.44 -5.10 -6.55
CA TRP A 95 -8.72 -4.40 -6.71
C TRP A 95 -8.67 -3.22 -7.72
N PRO A 96 -7.67 -2.32 -7.71
CA PRO A 96 -7.61 -1.21 -8.66
C PRO A 96 -7.43 -1.73 -10.09
N ALA A 97 -6.65 -2.80 -10.27
CA ALA A 97 -6.45 -3.44 -11.56
C ALA A 97 -7.76 -4.03 -12.11
N VAL A 98 -8.50 -4.77 -11.27
CA VAL A 98 -9.80 -5.34 -11.65
C VAL A 98 -10.85 -4.24 -11.89
N ALA A 99 -10.90 -3.21 -11.04
CA ALA A 99 -11.82 -2.08 -11.20
C ALA A 99 -11.53 -1.29 -12.48
N SER A 100 -10.25 -1.02 -12.77
CA SER A 100 -9.82 -0.40 -14.03
C SER A 100 -10.22 -1.24 -15.24
N TRP A 101 -10.05 -2.58 -15.16
CA TRP A 101 -10.34 -3.46 -16.28
C TRP A 101 -11.83 -3.65 -16.58
N THR A 102 -12.64 -3.70 -15.53
CA THR A 102 -14.08 -4.03 -15.62
C THR A 102 -14.97 -2.80 -15.70
N LYS A 103 -14.60 -1.71 -15.03
CA LYS A 103 -15.43 -0.49 -14.86
C LYS A 103 -14.70 0.80 -15.26
N GLY A 104 -13.42 0.72 -15.64
CA GLY A 104 -12.60 1.86 -16.02
C GLY A 104 -12.15 1.82 -17.48
N GLN A 105 -11.06 2.53 -17.77
CA GLN A 105 -10.46 2.67 -19.10
C GLN A 105 -9.42 1.59 -19.41
N ARG A 106 -9.36 0.52 -18.59
CA ARG A 106 -8.35 -0.56 -18.68
C ARG A 106 -6.91 -0.04 -18.61
N SER A 107 -6.71 1.09 -17.94
CA SER A 107 -5.41 1.72 -17.74
C SER A 107 -5.34 2.34 -16.36
N LEU A 108 -4.50 1.77 -15.50
CA LEU A 108 -4.26 2.29 -14.14
C LEU A 108 -3.74 3.74 -14.16
N VAL A 109 -2.97 4.11 -15.18
CA VAL A 109 -2.50 5.48 -15.39
C VAL A 109 -3.67 6.43 -15.65
N LYS A 110 -4.61 6.06 -16.52
CA LYS A 110 -5.74 6.94 -16.86
C LYS A 110 -6.82 6.97 -15.78
N ASP A 111 -7.05 5.85 -15.10
CA ASP A 111 -8.10 5.72 -14.09
C ASP A 111 -7.65 6.23 -12.71
N PHE A 112 -6.40 6.00 -12.31
CA PHE A 112 -5.89 6.29 -10.97
C PHE A 112 -4.64 7.18 -10.95
N GLY A 113 -4.08 7.53 -12.11
CA GLY A 113 -2.80 8.25 -12.18
C GLY A 113 -1.59 7.39 -11.82
N LEU A 114 -1.76 6.06 -11.74
CA LEU A 114 -0.70 5.13 -11.33
C LEU A 114 0.15 4.73 -12.55
N GLY A 115 1.21 5.49 -12.80
CA GLY A 115 2.34 5.07 -13.61
C GLY A 115 3.33 4.27 -12.76
N ILE A 116 3.85 3.18 -13.32
CA ILE A 116 4.94 2.42 -12.69
C ILE A 116 6.11 2.47 -13.64
N ASP A 117 7.12 3.27 -13.30
CA ASP A 117 8.42 3.20 -13.95
C ASP A 117 9.31 2.19 -13.23
N ALA A 118 10.26 1.57 -13.94
CA ALA A 118 11.19 0.61 -13.33
C ALA A 118 12.02 1.24 -12.20
N VAL A 119 12.24 2.56 -12.26
CA VAL A 119 12.92 3.33 -11.22
C VAL A 119 12.07 3.41 -9.95
N ASP A 120 10.76 3.55 -10.08
CA ASP A 120 9.83 3.56 -8.93
C ASP A 120 9.85 2.22 -8.19
N LEU A 121 9.99 1.12 -8.93
CA LEU A 121 10.17 -0.21 -8.32
C LEU A 121 11.46 -0.26 -7.52
N GLY A 122 12.56 0.29 -8.04
CA GLY A 122 13.83 0.41 -7.32
C GLY A 122 13.71 1.21 -6.03
N TRP A 123 13.03 2.37 -6.08
CA TRP A 123 12.73 3.17 -4.89
C TRP A 123 11.82 2.45 -3.90
N GLY A 124 10.83 1.69 -4.39
CA GLY A 124 9.94 0.88 -3.57
C GLY A 124 10.69 -0.21 -2.81
N VAL A 125 11.59 -0.94 -3.49
CA VAL A 125 12.44 -1.96 -2.87
C VAL A 125 13.38 -1.34 -1.84
N LEU A 126 14.05 -0.24 -2.20
CA LEU A 126 14.96 0.47 -1.28
C LEU A 126 14.21 0.99 -0.05
N GLY A 127 13.05 1.61 -0.24
CA GLY A 127 12.18 2.07 0.84
C GLY A 127 11.71 0.92 1.73
N GLY A 128 11.37 -0.23 1.15
CA GLY A 128 11.03 -1.45 1.89
C GLY A 128 12.18 -1.96 2.76
N VAL A 129 13.40 -2.02 2.22
CA VAL A 129 14.60 -2.43 2.97
C VAL A 129 14.88 -1.46 4.12
N ILE A 130 14.77 -0.15 3.89
CA ILE A 130 14.95 0.86 4.93
C ILE A 130 13.89 0.72 6.02
N ALA A 131 12.62 0.57 5.64
CA ALA A 131 11.52 0.41 6.60
C ALA A 131 11.67 -0.85 7.46
N LEU A 132 12.08 -1.97 6.87
CA LEU A 132 12.39 -3.20 7.60
C LEU A 132 13.56 -3.00 8.55
N SER A 133 14.64 -2.37 8.09
CA SER A 133 15.82 -2.08 8.91
C SER A 133 15.49 -1.18 10.10
N LEU A 134 14.70 -0.13 9.88
CA LEU A 134 14.22 0.77 10.93
C LEU A 134 13.30 0.05 11.91
N SER A 135 12.44 -0.86 11.44
CA SER A 135 11.56 -1.66 12.30
C SER A 135 12.36 -2.58 13.23
N VAL A 136 13.41 -3.24 12.71
CA VAL A 136 14.33 -4.05 13.51
C VAL A 136 15.08 -3.19 14.52
N LEU A 137 15.60 -2.04 14.09
CA LEU A 137 16.30 -1.11 14.97
C LEU A 137 15.39 -0.60 16.10
N ALA A 138 14.16 -0.20 15.77
CA ALA A 138 13.16 0.22 16.75
C ALA A 138 12.86 -0.90 17.76
N GLY A 139 12.74 -2.16 17.29
CA GLY A 139 12.57 -3.32 18.15
C GLY A 139 13.75 -3.55 19.12
N ILE A 140 14.99 -3.35 18.64
CA ILE A 140 16.20 -3.44 19.48
C ILE A 140 16.21 -2.31 20.52
N VAL A 141 15.99 -1.06 20.09
CA VAL A 141 15.95 0.11 20.98
C VAL A 141 14.89 -0.08 22.05
N TRP A 142 13.69 -0.53 21.67
CA TRP A 142 12.62 -0.86 22.60
C TRP A 142 13.08 -1.92 23.61
N ARG A 143 13.63 -3.05 23.16
CA ARG A 143 14.13 -4.10 24.06
C ARG A 143 15.20 -3.59 25.03
N LEU A 144 16.09 -2.68 24.60
CA LEU A 144 17.12 -2.10 25.46
C LEU A 144 16.57 -1.10 26.49
N LEU A 145 15.59 -0.28 26.07
CA LEU A 145 14.97 0.74 26.93
C LEU A 145 13.98 0.14 27.92
N SER A 146 13.20 -0.85 27.50
CA SER A 146 12.11 -1.38 28.31
C SER A 146 12.64 -2.09 29.55
N GLN A 147 13.81 -2.76 29.52
CA GLN A 147 14.41 -3.52 30.65
C GLN A 147 13.47 -4.47 31.42
N ASP A 148 12.20 -4.55 31.03
CA ASP A 148 11.15 -5.23 31.74
C ASP A 148 11.29 -6.71 31.43
N PRO A 149 11.42 -7.59 32.46
CA PRO A 149 11.06 -8.98 32.26
C PRO A 149 9.64 -8.96 31.71
N GLU A 150 9.43 -9.58 30.55
CA GLU A 150 8.18 -9.49 29.78
C GLU A 150 6.96 -9.42 30.70
N PRO A 151 5.97 -8.55 30.42
CA PRO A 151 4.73 -8.49 31.19
C PRO A 151 4.05 -9.85 31.09
N SER A 152 4.45 -10.74 31.98
CA SER A 152 3.96 -12.08 32.10
C SER A 152 2.55 -11.92 32.61
N ASN A 153 1.60 -12.49 31.89
CA ASN A 153 0.19 -12.54 32.27
C ASN A 153 -0.01 -13.15 33.69
N ALA A 154 1.05 -13.74 34.28
CA ALA A 154 1.08 -14.15 35.68
C ALA A 154 1.03 -13.00 36.70
N GLY A 155 1.27 -11.74 36.30
CA GLY A 155 1.09 -10.57 37.17
C GLY A 155 -0.38 -10.18 37.40
N PHE A 156 -1.29 -10.60 36.51
CA PHE A 156 -2.74 -10.32 36.61
C PHE A 156 -3.51 -11.40 37.39
N LEU A 157 -2.90 -12.56 37.61
CA LEU A 157 -3.48 -13.56 38.49
C LEU A 157 -3.11 -13.20 39.94
N PRO A 158 -4.09 -12.97 40.83
CA PRO A 158 -3.79 -12.75 42.24
C PRO A 158 -3.14 -14.01 42.81
N SER A 159 -1.82 -13.97 42.98
CA SER A 159 -1.04 -15.01 43.68
C SER A 159 -1.34 -15.04 45.19
N ARG A 160 -2.19 -14.11 45.67
CA ARG A 160 -2.81 -14.18 46.99
C ARG A 160 -4.26 -14.64 46.84
N PRO A 161 -4.72 -15.67 47.56
CA PRO A 161 -6.13 -16.00 47.60
C PRO A 161 -6.89 -14.74 48.02
N SER A 162 -7.87 -14.34 47.21
CA SER A 162 -8.73 -13.23 47.59
C SER A 162 -9.31 -13.50 48.98
N VAL A 163 -9.48 -12.46 49.79
CA VAL A 163 -10.11 -12.58 51.12
C VAL A 163 -11.46 -13.31 51.01
N PHE A 164 -12.13 -13.15 49.87
CA PHE A 164 -13.34 -13.87 49.49
C PHE A 164 -13.16 -15.39 49.40
N GLY A 165 -12.08 -15.87 48.77
CA GLY A 165 -11.75 -17.30 48.71
C GLY A 165 -11.42 -17.89 50.09
N ALA A 166 -10.78 -17.11 50.97
CA ALA A 166 -10.50 -17.53 52.34
C ALA A 166 -11.79 -17.65 53.18
N VAL A 167 -12.72 -16.70 53.04
CA VAL A 167 -14.01 -16.70 53.75
C VAL A 167 -14.92 -17.84 53.28
N VAL A 168 -15.00 -18.10 51.96
CA VAL A 168 -15.79 -19.22 51.43
C VAL A 168 -15.23 -20.57 51.88
N ARG A 169 -13.90 -20.71 51.97
CA ARG A 169 -13.27 -21.93 52.50
C ARG A 169 -13.50 -22.09 54.01
N ALA A 170 -13.51 -21.00 54.77
CA ALA A 170 -13.81 -21.02 56.20
C ALA A 170 -15.30 -21.32 56.50
N GLY A 171 -16.22 -20.96 55.61
CA GLY A 171 -17.66 -21.22 55.75
C GLY A 171 -18.09 -22.66 55.42
N ARG A 172 -17.27 -23.43 54.68
CA ARG A 172 -17.58 -24.82 54.29
C ARG A 172 -17.18 -25.87 55.33
N VAL A 173 -16.58 -25.45 56.44
CA VAL A 173 -16.19 -26.32 57.56
C VAL A 173 -17.14 -26.09 58.72
N ARG A 174 -18.40 -26.49 58.58
CA ARG A 174 -19.23 -26.87 59.71
C ARG A 174 -20.06 -28.12 59.34
N PRO A 175 -19.98 -29.20 60.15
CA PRO A 175 -20.76 -30.42 59.94
C PRO A 175 -22.25 -30.21 60.19
#